data_AF-A0A135VSE7-F1
#
_entry.id   AF-A0A135VSE7-F1
#
_cell.length_a   1.000
_cell.length_b   1.000
_cell.length_c   1.000
_cell.angle_alpha   90.00
_cell.angle_beta   90.00
_cell.angle_gamma   90.00
#
_symmetry.space_group_name_H-M   'P 1'
#
loop_
_entity.id
_entity.type
_entity.pdbx_description
1 polymer ?
#
loop_
_entity_poly.entity_id
_entity_poly.type
_entity_poly.pdbx_seq_one_letter_code
_entity_poly.pdbx_strand_id
1 'polypeptide(L)'
;MVKRGQVVKGALGHFALFVLNFLVFVGIVESFQILANGLPFINALILGYMLVHSVILLSVQLGIQVLELIRIRMPTLLISYYFQFSDDETLPIPLLDPVKSRLGVVVLLLVISGGPIFYPIFAASGLLFVYAILVVIPFDLPTLVHYFVMFLNWMPPLLVLIVGILIVSIVIIEFRHL
;
A
#
# COMPACT_ATOMS: atom_id res chain seq x y z
N MET A 1 -5.02 -31.15 -5.17
CA MET A 1 -3.99 -30.89 -4.14
C MET A 1 -3.17 -29.68 -4.57
N VAL A 2 -3.24 -28.57 -3.83
CA VAL A 2 -2.28 -27.47 -4.01
C VAL A 2 -0.90 -28.03 -3.67
N LYS A 3 0.03 -28.00 -4.63
CA LYS A 3 1.38 -28.54 -4.41
C LYS A 3 2.04 -27.67 -3.34
N ARG A 4 2.66 -28.25 -2.30
CA ARG A 4 3.33 -27.50 -1.21
C ARG A 4 4.19 -26.33 -1.71
N GLY A 5 4.85 -26.49 -2.87
CA GLY A 5 5.65 -25.43 -3.50
C GLY A 5 4.86 -24.18 -3.92
N GLN A 6 3.58 -24.29 -4.28
CA GLN A 6 2.73 -23.14 -4.61
C GLN A 6 2.41 -22.30 -3.36
N VAL A 7 2.21 -22.95 -2.21
CA VAL A 7 1.97 -22.27 -0.94
C VAL A 7 3.19 -21.48 -0.51
N VAL A 8 4.38 -22.09 -0.59
CA VAL A 8 5.65 -21.40 -0.26
C VAL A 8 5.90 -20.23 -1.21
N LYS A 9 5.70 -20.40 -2.51
CA LYS A 9 5.83 -19.31 -3.49
C LYS A 9 4.84 -18.17 -3.22
N GLY A 10 3.60 -18.49 -2.89
CA GLY A 10 2.58 -17.51 -2.50
C GLY A 10 3.00 -16.73 -1.26
N ALA A 11 3.42 -17.42 -0.19
CA ALA A 11 3.86 -16.80 1.05
C ALA A 11 5.08 -15.88 0.82
N LEU A 12 6.09 -16.33 0.07
CA LEU A 12 7.26 -15.52 -0.28
C LEU A 12 6.89 -14.30 -1.11
N GLY A 13 5.98 -14.46 -2.09
CA GLY A 13 5.48 -13.33 -2.88
C GLY A 13 4.79 -12.30 -1.99
N HIS A 14 3.88 -12.75 -1.11
CA HIS A 14 3.16 -11.85 -0.20
C HIS A 14 4.11 -11.15 0.75
N PHE A 15 5.11 -11.86 1.28
CA PHE A 15 6.14 -11.25 2.12
C PHE A 15 6.96 -10.20 1.35
N ALA A 16 7.40 -10.51 0.13
CA ALA A 16 8.15 -9.57 -0.70
C ALA A 16 7.33 -8.31 -1.02
N LEU A 17 6.06 -8.49 -1.39
CA LEU A 17 5.16 -7.36 -1.65
C LEU A 17 4.86 -6.56 -0.39
N PHE A 18 4.73 -7.22 0.77
CA PHE A 18 4.57 -6.55 2.06
C PHE A 18 5.79 -5.68 2.39
N VAL A 19 7.01 -6.20 2.21
CA VAL A 19 8.24 -5.41 2.38
C VAL A 19 8.26 -4.22 1.41
N LEU A 20 7.91 -4.43 0.15
CA LEU A 20 7.83 -3.33 -0.83
C LEU A 20 6.82 -2.25 -0.42
N ASN A 21 5.60 -2.64 -0.01
CA ASN A 21 4.58 -1.75 0.51
C ASN A 21 5.06 -0.97 1.75
N PHE A 22 5.77 -1.65 2.65
CA PHE A 22 6.35 -1.02 3.83
C PHE A 22 7.39 0.04 3.45
N LEU A 23 8.27 -0.25 2.48
CA LEU A 23 9.23 0.74 1.99
C LEU A 23 8.52 1.95 1.35
N VAL A 24 7.50 1.72 0.52
CA VAL A 24 6.69 2.81 -0.04
C VAL A 24 6.05 3.65 1.06
N PHE A 25 5.48 3.00 2.08
CA PHE A 25 4.89 3.67 3.24
C PHE A 25 5.91 4.56 3.96
N VAL A 26 7.11 4.04 4.27
CA VAL A 26 8.18 4.83 4.88
C VAL A 26 8.54 6.02 4.00
N GLY A 27 8.72 5.81 2.70
CA GLY A 27 9.02 6.90 1.75
C GLY A 27 7.93 7.99 1.73
N ILE A 28 6.66 7.60 1.83
CA ILE A 28 5.52 8.53 1.92
C ILE A 28 5.57 9.31 3.24
N VAL A 29 5.75 8.64 4.37
CA VAL A 29 5.79 9.27 5.71
C VAL A 29 6.92 10.31 5.80
N GLU A 30 8.11 9.95 5.36
CA GLU A 30 9.25 10.87 5.36
C GLU A 30 9.03 12.04 4.40
N SER A 31 8.39 11.79 3.25
CA SER A 31 8.04 12.85 2.31
C SER A 31 6.97 13.82 2.84
N PHE A 32 6.06 13.37 3.71
CA PHE A 32 5.16 14.28 4.43
C PHE A 32 5.92 15.23 5.35
N GLN A 33 6.99 14.77 6.01
CA GLN A 33 7.83 15.64 6.82
C GLN A 33 8.56 16.68 5.96
N ILE A 34 9.08 16.27 4.80
CA ILE A 34 9.70 17.20 3.84
C ILE A 34 8.69 18.27 3.39
N LEU A 35 7.44 17.87 3.09
CA LEU A 35 6.37 18.80 2.74
C LEU A 35 6.07 19.81 3.86
N ALA A 36 6.08 19.35 5.12
CA ALA A 36 5.82 20.19 6.30
C ALA A 36 6.94 21.20 6.58
N ASN A 37 8.18 20.93 6.17
CA ASN A 37 9.35 21.78 6.43
C ASN A 37 9.48 23.00 5.50
N GLY A 38 8.45 23.30 4.70
CA GLY A 38 8.39 24.51 3.87
C GLY A 38 9.16 24.37 2.56
N LEU A 39 8.48 23.82 1.55
CA LEU A 39 8.99 23.76 0.17
C LEU A 39 8.52 24.98 -0.66
N PRO A 40 9.26 25.36 -1.72
CA PRO A 40 8.73 26.25 -2.75
C PRO A 40 7.38 25.74 -3.26
N PHE A 41 6.44 26.65 -3.54
CA PHE A 41 5.05 26.30 -3.86
C PHE A 41 4.90 25.23 -4.94
N ILE A 42 5.67 25.33 -6.04
CA ILE A 42 5.62 24.35 -7.14
C ILE A 42 6.06 22.96 -6.66
N ASN A 43 7.13 22.88 -5.88
CA ASN A 43 7.64 21.62 -5.34
C ASN A 43 6.65 21.02 -4.33
N ALA A 44 6.03 21.87 -3.49
CA ALA A 44 4.99 21.44 -2.56
C ALA A 44 3.77 20.86 -3.29
N LEU A 45 3.36 21.48 -4.41
CA LEU A 45 2.23 21.00 -5.21
C LEU A 45 2.54 19.66 -5.89
N ILE A 46 3.73 19.52 -6.49
CA ILE A 46 4.17 18.28 -7.12
C ILE A 46 4.27 17.15 -6.08
N LEU A 47 4.93 17.41 -4.96
CA LEU A 47 5.07 16.42 -3.88
C LEU A 47 3.71 16.06 -3.27
N GLY A 48 2.84 17.04 -3.05
CA GLY A 48 1.49 16.83 -2.57
C GLY A 48 0.67 15.92 -3.49
N TYR A 49 0.75 16.14 -4.81
CA TYR A 49 0.14 15.26 -5.80
C TYR A 49 0.70 13.84 -5.70
N MET A 50 2.03 13.68 -5.68
CA MET A 50 2.69 12.37 -5.57
C MET A 50 2.29 11.63 -4.28
N LEU A 51 2.21 12.34 -3.16
CA LEU A 51 1.82 11.81 -1.85
C LEU A 51 0.38 11.33 -1.86
N VAL A 52 -0.58 12.18 -2.25
CA VAL A 52 -2.01 11.81 -2.31
C VAL A 52 -2.20 10.62 -3.24
N HIS A 53 -1.60 10.67 -4.42
CA HIS A 53 -1.66 9.59 -5.41
C HIS A 53 -1.14 8.27 -4.82
N SER A 54 0.05 8.28 -4.24
CA SER A 54 0.70 7.07 -3.73
C SER A 54 0.04 6.53 -2.47
N VAL A 55 -0.53 7.40 -1.62
CA VAL A 55 -1.33 6.98 -0.44
C VAL A 55 -2.57 6.21 -0.88
N ILE A 56 -3.30 6.70 -1.90
CA ILE A 56 -4.49 6.00 -2.41
C ILE A 56 -4.07 4.68 -3.04
N LEU A 57 -3.05 4.70 -3.90
CA LEU A 57 -2.56 3.50 -4.59
C LEU A 57 -2.07 2.43 -3.60
N LEU A 58 -1.30 2.81 -2.58
CA LEU A 58 -0.81 1.92 -1.52
C LEU A 58 -1.98 1.34 -0.70
N SER A 59 -2.99 2.15 -0.38
CA SER A 59 -4.17 1.68 0.35
C SER A 59 -4.92 0.60 -0.42
N VAL A 60 -5.11 0.79 -1.74
CA VAL A 60 -5.74 -0.21 -2.60
C VAL A 60 -4.83 -1.44 -2.76
N GLN A 61 -3.52 -1.25 -2.92
CA GLN A 61 -2.52 -2.32 -3.02
C GLN A 61 -2.57 -3.24 -1.80
N LEU A 62 -2.63 -2.68 -0.59
CA LEU A 62 -2.78 -3.44 0.65
C LEU A 62 -4.12 -4.19 0.71
N GLY A 63 -5.23 -3.54 0.33
CA GLY A 63 -6.55 -4.18 0.29
C GLY A 63 -6.60 -5.38 -0.65
N ILE A 64 -6.03 -5.23 -1.86
CA ILE A 64 -5.93 -6.32 -2.84
C ILE A 64 -5.02 -7.44 -2.33
N GLN A 65 -3.87 -7.10 -1.73
CA GLN A 65 -2.96 -8.08 -1.15
C GLN A 65 -3.65 -8.92 -0.05
N VAL A 66 -4.40 -8.28 0.86
CA VAL A 66 -5.18 -8.98 1.89
C VAL A 66 -6.25 -9.88 1.27
N LEU A 67 -6.99 -9.38 0.27
CA LEU A 67 -7.99 -10.16 -0.45
C LEU A 67 -7.39 -11.41 -1.11
N GLU A 68 -6.22 -11.27 -1.72
CA GLU A 68 -5.52 -12.38 -2.37
C GLU A 68 -4.94 -13.36 -1.36
N LEU A 69 -4.45 -12.88 -0.21
CA LEU A 69 -4.00 -13.71 0.89
C LEU A 69 -5.15 -14.58 1.43
N ILE A 70 -6.33 -13.99 1.66
CA ILE A 70 -7.55 -14.71 2.08
C ILE A 70 -7.95 -15.77 1.04
N ARG A 71 -7.79 -15.45 -0.25
CA ARG A 71 -8.13 -16.36 -1.37
C ARG A 71 -7.01 -17.35 -1.70
N ILE A 72 -5.90 -17.35 -0.97
CA ILE A 72 -4.72 -18.20 -1.21
C ILE A 72 -4.23 -18.07 -2.67
N ARG A 73 -4.17 -16.83 -3.16
CA ARG A 73 -3.65 -16.49 -4.50
C ARG A 73 -2.27 -15.85 -4.39
N MET A 74 -1.54 -15.87 -5.50
CA MET A 74 -0.33 -15.07 -5.63
C MET A 74 -0.70 -13.58 -5.48
N PRO A 75 0.17 -12.79 -4.85
CA PRO A 75 -0.06 -11.35 -4.75
C PRO A 75 0.05 -10.67 -6.12
N THR A 76 -0.80 -9.67 -6.33
CA THR A 76 -0.81 -8.79 -7.48
C THR A 76 -0.12 -7.49 -7.14
N LEU A 77 0.87 -7.10 -7.95
CA LEU A 77 1.46 -5.76 -7.92
C LEU A 77 0.67 -4.83 -8.86
N LEU A 78 -0.18 -3.95 -8.30
CA LEU A 78 -1.14 -3.13 -9.05
C LEU A 78 -0.50 -2.27 -10.12
N ILE A 79 0.67 -1.68 -9.85
CA ILE A 79 1.38 -0.84 -10.82
C ILE A 79 1.79 -1.57 -12.10
N SER A 80 1.84 -2.89 -12.06
CA SER A 80 2.13 -3.74 -13.21
C SER A 80 0.91 -4.47 -13.75
N TYR A 81 -0.19 -4.52 -12.99
CA TYR A 81 -1.31 -5.43 -13.23
C TYR A 81 -1.93 -5.26 -14.62
N TYR A 82 -2.30 -4.02 -15.00
CA TYR A 82 -2.92 -3.76 -16.29
C TYR A 82 -1.98 -3.98 -17.48
N PHE A 83 -0.66 -3.97 -17.27
CA PHE A 83 0.32 -4.20 -18.32
C PHE A 83 0.63 -5.68 -18.55
N GLN A 84 0.08 -6.57 -17.71
CA GLN A 84 0.28 -8.02 -17.83
C GLN A 84 -0.73 -8.69 -18.77
N PHE A 85 -1.80 -8.00 -19.14
CA PHE A 85 -2.89 -8.53 -19.95
C PHE A 85 -3.02 -7.75 -21.25
N SER A 86 -3.37 -8.45 -22.32
CA SER A 86 -3.71 -7.84 -23.60
C SER A 86 -5.11 -7.21 -23.55
N ASP A 87 -5.40 -6.27 -24.45
CA ASP A 87 -6.67 -5.53 -24.51
C ASP A 87 -7.90 -6.43 -24.73
N ASP A 88 -7.71 -7.64 -25.28
CA ASP A 88 -8.75 -8.63 -25.57
C ASP A 88 -8.95 -9.66 -24.45
N GLU A 89 -8.11 -9.66 -23.41
CA GLU A 89 -8.20 -10.59 -22.30
C GLU A 89 -9.10 -10.07 -21.16
N THR A 90 -9.94 -10.95 -20.61
CA THR A 90 -10.74 -10.59 -19.44
C THR A 90 -9.87 -10.55 -18.18
N LEU A 91 -9.89 -9.43 -17.48
CA LEU A 91 -9.14 -9.26 -16.23
C LEU A 91 -9.58 -10.26 -15.15
N PRO A 92 -8.65 -11.00 -14.51
CA PRO A 92 -8.98 -12.10 -13.60
C PRO A 92 -9.53 -11.66 -12.24
N ILE A 93 -9.34 -10.38 -11.87
CA ILE A 93 -9.85 -9.79 -10.64
C ILE A 93 -10.98 -8.82 -11.01
N PRO A 94 -12.27 -9.21 -10.83
CA PRO A 94 -13.41 -8.36 -11.22
C PRO A 94 -13.44 -7.00 -10.53
N LEU A 95 -12.85 -6.89 -9.33
CA LEU A 95 -12.75 -5.63 -8.59
C LEU A 95 -11.85 -4.61 -9.29
N LEU A 96 -10.85 -5.09 -10.04
CA LEU A 96 -9.91 -4.29 -10.81
C LEU A 96 -10.33 -4.13 -12.28
N ASP A 97 -11.43 -4.74 -12.70
CA ASP A 97 -11.98 -4.58 -14.04
C ASP A 97 -12.71 -3.21 -14.13
N PRO A 98 -12.21 -2.24 -14.93
CA PRO A 98 -12.80 -0.90 -15.02
C PRO A 98 -14.18 -0.90 -15.67
N VAL A 99 -14.55 -1.94 -16.44
CA VAL A 99 -15.89 -2.08 -17.03
C VAL A 99 -16.90 -2.53 -15.97
N LYS A 100 -16.45 -3.27 -14.96
CA LYS A 100 -17.33 -3.86 -13.92
C LYS A 100 -17.31 -3.11 -12.60
N SER A 101 -16.27 -2.33 -12.31
CA SER A 101 -16.03 -1.75 -10.99
C SER A 101 -15.53 -0.31 -11.08
N ARG A 102 -16.17 0.60 -10.32
CA ARG A 102 -15.69 1.98 -10.13
C ARG A 102 -14.30 2.02 -9.51
N LEU A 103 -13.98 1.07 -8.62
CA LEU A 103 -12.65 0.96 -8.06
C LEU A 103 -11.64 0.61 -9.15
N GLY A 104 -11.98 -0.29 -10.08
CA GLY A 104 -11.15 -0.62 -11.24
C GLY A 104 -10.81 0.61 -12.08
N VAL A 105 -11.77 1.50 -12.32
CA VAL A 105 -11.53 2.78 -13.01
C VAL A 105 -10.54 3.66 -12.23
N VAL A 106 -10.74 3.81 -10.92
CA VAL A 106 -9.85 4.62 -10.07
C VAL A 106 -8.43 4.05 -10.08
N VAL A 107 -8.28 2.73 -9.94
CA VAL A 107 -6.96 2.08 -9.96
C VAL A 107 -6.30 2.24 -11.32
N LEU A 108 -7.02 2.04 -12.42
CA LEU A 108 -6.50 2.26 -13.77
C LEU A 108 -5.98 3.69 -13.95
N LEU A 109 -6.76 4.68 -13.51
CA LEU A 109 -6.34 6.08 -13.55
C LEU A 109 -5.10 6.32 -12.70
N LEU A 110 -5.01 5.77 -11.49
CA LEU A 110 -3.81 5.88 -10.64
C LEU A 110 -2.58 5.23 -11.31
N VAL A 111 -2.75 4.05 -11.90
CA VAL A 111 -1.66 3.36 -12.60
C VAL A 111 -1.18 4.21 -13.79
N ILE A 112 -2.07 4.66 -14.67
CA ILE A 112 -1.66 5.43 -15.86
C ILE A 112 -1.10 6.82 -15.50
N SER A 113 -1.65 7.48 -14.48
CA SER A 113 -1.26 8.86 -14.11
C SER A 113 0.06 8.97 -13.34
N GLY A 114 0.69 7.86 -12.96
CA GLY A 114 2.00 7.91 -12.31
C GLY A 114 2.38 6.71 -11.46
N GLY A 115 1.51 5.71 -11.28
CA GLY A 115 1.78 4.54 -10.43
C GLY A 115 3.15 3.86 -10.70
N PRO A 116 3.47 3.47 -11.95
CA PRO A 116 4.75 2.86 -12.30
C PRO A 116 6.00 3.71 -11.99
N ILE A 117 5.84 5.03 -11.82
CA ILE A 117 6.96 5.95 -11.56
C ILE A 117 7.03 6.30 -10.07
N PHE A 118 5.93 6.77 -9.48
CA PHE A 118 5.91 7.23 -8.09
C PHE A 118 6.16 6.08 -7.12
N TYR A 119 5.60 4.90 -7.40
CA TYR A 119 5.67 3.79 -6.48
C TYR A 119 7.12 3.28 -6.30
N PRO A 120 7.93 3.04 -7.37
CA PRO A 120 9.36 2.78 -7.21
C PRO A 120 10.16 3.92 -6.57
N ILE A 121 9.82 5.18 -6.85
CA ILE A 121 10.48 6.34 -6.23
C ILE A 121 10.29 6.30 -4.72
N PHE A 122 9.06 6.15 -4.23
CA PHE A 122 8.79 6.07 -2.79
C PHE A 122 9.40 4.82 -2.16
N ALA A 123 9.38 3.68 -2.85
CA ALA A 123 10.04 2.47 -2.37
C ALA A 123 11.56 2.66 -2.21
N ALA A 124 12.21 3.26 -3.20
CA ALA A 124 13.65 3.54 -3.17
C ALA A 124 14.00 4.55 -2.07
N SER A 125 13.24 5.65 -1.96
CA SER A 125 13.40 6.63 -0.89
C SER A 125 13.23 5.98 0.48
N GLY A 126 12.17 5.19 0.69
CA GLY A 126 11.95 4.48 1.94
C GLY A 126 13.05 3.48 2.26
N LEU A 127 13.60 2.78 1.26
CA LEU A 127 14.75 1.91 1.44
C LEU A 127 15.99 2.70 1.92
N LEU A 128 16.26 3.86 1.32
CA LEU A 128 17.38 4.72 1.74
C LEU A 128 17.20 5.20 3.19
N PHE A 129 15.98 5.58 3.58
CA PHE A 129 15.68 5.97 4.97
C PHE A 129 15.84 4.80 5.94
N VAL A 130 15.25 3.64 5.65
CA VAL A 130 15.40 2.44 6.49
C VAL A 130 16.87 2.05 6.59
N TYR A 131 17.62 2.08 5.49
CA TYR A 131 19.05 1.79 5.48
C TYR A 131 19.84 2.80 6.34
N ALA A 132 19.59 4.10 6.17
CA ALA A 132 20.24 5.14 6.98
C ALA A 132 19.98 4.93 8.47
N ILE A 133 18.74 4.63 8.85
CA ILE A 133 18.35 4.32 10.24
C ILE A 133 19.08 3.05 10.73
N LEU A 134 19.10 1.97 9.96
CA LEU A 134 19.76 0.72 10.36
C LEU A 134 21.28 0.86 10.49
N VAL A 135 21.92 1.69 9.67
CA VAL A 135 23.36 1.97 9.74
C VAL A 135 23.70 2.91 10.89
N VAL A 136 22.86 3.90 11.17
CA VAL A 136 23.08 4.90 12.24
C VAL A 136 22.68 4.38 13.62
N ILE A 137 21.72 3.47 13.70
CA ILE A 137 21.24 2.85 14.94
C ILE A 137 21.75 1.40 15.04
N PRO A 138 23.06 1.12 15.15
CA PRO A 138 23.46 -0.21 15.55
C PRO A 138 23.20 -0.35 17.05
N PHE A 139 22.01 -0.87 17.40
CA PHE A 139 21.69 -1.45 18.71
C PHE A 139 21.60 -0.52 19.92
N ASP A 140 21.16 0.74 19.76
CA ASP A 140 20.69 1.50 20.93
C ASP A 140 19.30 1.00 21.36
N LEU A 141 19.29 -0.01 22.22
CA LEU A 141 18.08 -0.62 22.79
C LEU A 141 17.10 0.42 23.36
N PRO A 142 17.54 1.49 24.07
CA PRO A 142 16.68 2.61 24.47
C PRO A 142 15.90 3.24 23.31
N THR A 143 16.57 3.58 22.21
CA THR A 143 15.93 4.17 21.02
C THR A 143 14.93 3.20 20.39
N LEU A 144 15.27 1.91 20.32
CA LEU A 144 14.37 0.88 19.77
C LEU A 144 13.12 0.68 20.64
N VAL A 145 13.29 0.64 21.97
CA VAL A 145 12.18 0.59 22.93
C VAL A 145 11.32 1.85 22.84
N HIS A 146 11.91 3.03 22.68
CA HIS A 146 11.18 4.28 22.51
C HIS A 146 10.30 4.26 21.25
N TYR A 147 10.83 3.83 20.10
CA TYR A 147 10.05 3.67 18.88
C TYR A 147 8.94 2.62 19.05
N PHE A 148 9.21 1.51 19.73
CA PHE A 148 8.20 0.48 19.99
C PHE A 148 7.07 0.98 20.91
N VAL A 149 7.39 1.77 21.93
CA VAL A 149 6.39 2.39 22.82
C VAL A 149 5.56 3.42 22.05
N MET A 150 6.18 4.25 21.20
CA MET A 150 5.41 5.15 20.33
C MET A 150 4.47 4.36 19.43
N PHE A 151 4.96 3.31 18.79
CA PHE A 151 4.13 2.42 17.97
C PHE A 151 2.94 1.85 18.76
N LEU A 152 3.17 1.33 19.97
CA LEU A 152 2.11 0.79 20.84
C LEU A 152 1.11 1.85 21.31
N ASN A 153 1.49 3.11 21.42
CA ASN A 153 0.56 4.18 21.78
C ASN A 153 -0.31 4.63 20.59
N TRP A 154 0.24 4.60 19.38
CA TRP A 154 -0.48 5.00 18.16
C TRP A 154 -1.30 3.88 17.52
N MET A 155 -0.92 2.61 17.72
CA MET A 155 -1.63 1.45 17.18
C MET A 155 -3.07 1.30 17.68
N PRO A 156 -3.38 1.38 18.99
CA PRO A 156 -4.73 1.17 19.50
C PRO A 156 -5.76 2.17 18.94
N PRO A 157 -5.50 3.49 18.92
CA PRO A 157 -6.40 4.45 18.27
C PRO A 157 -6.66 4.13 16.79
N LEU A 158 -5.61 3.73 16.06
CA LEU A 158 -5.71 3.32 14.66
C LEU A 158 -6.58 2.06 14.48
N LEU A 159 -6.41 1.04 15.34
CA LEU A 159 -7.24 -0.16 15.31
C LEU A 159 -8.71 0.15 15.61
N VAL A 160 -8.98 1.02 16.58
CA VAL A 160 -10.34 1.45 16.89
C VAL A 160 -10.97 2.15 15.68
N LEU A 161 -10.22 3.02 15.00
CA LEU A 161 -10.69 3.69 13.78
C LEU A 161 -11.01 2.67 12.68
N ILE A 162 -10.12 1.71 12.43
CA ILE A 162 -10.30 0.66 11.41
C ILE A 162 -11.54 -0.19 11.72
N VAL A 163 -11.67 -0.66 12.96
CA VAL A 163 -12.83 -1.44 13.42
C VAL A 163 -14.12 -0.62 13.28
N GLY A 164 -14.09 0.66 13.63
CA GLY A 164 -15.22 1.58 13.46
C GLY A 164 -15.68 1.70 12.01
N ILE A 165 -14.74 1.92 11.08
CA ILE A 165 -15.04 1.97 9.64
C ILE A 165 -15.63 0.64 9.16
N LEU A 166 -15.11 -0.49 9.65
CA LEU A 166 -15.56 -1.83 9.27
C LEU A 166 -17.00 -2.08 9.74
N ILE A 167 -17.33 -1.73 10.99
CA ILE A 167 -18.70 -1.80 11.53
C ILE A 167 -19.64 -0.93 10.70
N VAL A 168 -19.29 0.34 10.46
CA VAL A 168 -20.11 1.26 9.65
C VAL A 168 -20.33 0.70 8.24
N SER A 169 -19.28 0.14 7.63
CA SER A 169 -19.37 -0.46 6.29
C SER A 169 -20.31 -1.67 6.26
N ILE A 170 -20.24 -2.56 7.26
CA ILE A 170 -21.16 -3.71 7.38
C ILE A 170 -22.60 -3.21 7.54
N VAL A 171 -22.82 -2.25 8.45
CA VAL A 171 -24.14 -1.67 8.71
C VAL A 171 -24.73 -1.07 7.42
N ILE A 172 -23.97 -0.29 6.67
CA ILE A 172 -24.41 0.30 5.40
C ILE A 172 -24.78 -0.77 4.37
N ILE A 173 -24.01 -1.85 4.28
CA ILE A 173 -24.28 -2.95 3.35
C ILE A 173 -25.57 -3.68 3.73
N GLU A 174 -25.75 -4.00 5.01
CA GLU A 174 -26.93 -4.71 5.52
C GLU A 174 -28.20 -3.88 5.30
N PHE A 175 -28.17 -2.58 5.62
CA PHE A 175 -29.32 -1.68 5.40
C PHE A 175 -29.65 -1.43 3.93
N ARG A 176 -28.74 -1.72 3.00
CA ARG A 176 -29.00 -1.56 1.56
C ARG A 176 -29.62 -2.81 0.92
N HIS A 177 -29.61 -3.93 1.64
CA HIS A 177 -30.14 -5.23 1.19
C HIS A 177 -31.47 -5.63 1.87
N LEU A 178 -31.91 -4.88 2.88
CA LEU A 178 -33.27 -4.89 3.44
C LEU A 178 -34.17 -3.90 2.71
#